data_AF-A0A2S5SS27-F1
#
_entry.id   AF-A0A2S5SS27-F1
#
_cell.length_a   1.000
_cell.length_b   1.000
_cell.length_c   1.000
_cell.angle_alpha   90.00
_cell.angle_beta   90.00
_cell.angle_gamma   90.00
#
_symmetry.space_group_name_H-M   'P 1'
#
loop_
_entity.id
_entity.type
_entity.pdbx_description
1 polymer ?
#
loop_
_entity_poly.entity_id
_entity_poly.type
_entity_poly.pdbx_seq_one_letter_code
_entity_poly.pdbx_strand_id
1 'polypeptide(L)' 'MSSKPVTTKIKEDGLRYRSKVGGSPFVGNGNTRSCFKCGKHRTPDQLQPKRVLGRTEMVCKPSCKDLEQS' A
#
# COMPACT_ATOMS: atom_id res chain seq x y z
N MET A 1 -13.60 13.14 -13.15
CA MET A 1 -13.77 11.67 -13.22
C MET A 1 -15.08 11.29 -12.55
N SER A 2 -15.97 10.59 -13.26
CA SER A 2 -17.30 10.20 -12.76
C SER A 2 -17.17 8.93 -11.92
N SER A 3 -17.35 9.05 -10.59
CA SER A 3 -17.35 7.91 -9.68
C SER A 3 -18.70 7.20 -9.77
N LYS A 4 -18.76 6.04 -10.43
CA LYS A 4 -19.97 5.20 -10.45
C LYS A 4 -20.16 4.58 -9.06
N PRO A 5 -21.39 4.58 -8.51
CA PRO A 5 -21.66 4.00 -7.19
C PRO A 5 -21.38 2.49 -7.19
N VAL A 6 -20.61 2.05 -6.19
CA VAL A 6 -20.21 0.65 -5.98
C VAL A 6 -21.43 -0.13 -5.48
N THR A 7 -22.14 -0.81 -6.38
CA THR A 7 -23.27 -1.69 -6.02
C THR A 7 -22.76 -3.12 -5.83
N THR A 8 -23.06 -3.72 -4.68
CA THR A 8 -22.81 -5.16 -4.45
C THR A 8 -24.10 -5.91 -4.75
N LYS A 9 -24.04 -6.88 -5.67
CA LYS A 9 -25.19 -7.71 -6.05
C LYS A 9 -24.94 -9.15 -5.60
N ILE A 10 -25.97 -9.75 -5.01
CA ILE A 10 -26.01 -11.17 -4.67
C ILE A 10 -26.82 -11.84 -5.79
N LYS A 11 -26.24 -12.81 -6.49
CA LYS A 11 -26.98 -13.62 -7.47
C LYS A 11 -27.87 -14.63 -6.74
N GLU A 12 -28.94 -15.08 -7.39
CA GLU A 12 -29.89 -16.04 -6.82
C GLU A 12 -29.23 -17.40 -6.49
N ASP A 13 -28.13 -17.74 -7.17
CA ASP A 13 -27.29 -18.93 -6.86
C ASP A 13 -26.42 -18.76 -5.60
N GLY A 14 -26.58 -17.68 -4.83
CA GLY A 14 -25.81 -17.37 -3.62
C GLY A 14 -24.41 -16.81 -3.86
N LEU A 15 -23.97 -16.68 -5.12
CA LEU A 15 -22.67 -16.10 -5.44
C LEU A 15 -22.66 -14.58 -5.19
N ARG A 16 -21.80 -14.15 -4.26
CA ARG A 16 -21.66 -12.74 -3.87
C ARG A 16 -20.51 -12.07 -4.63
N TYR A 17 -20.84 -11.23 -5.62
CA TYR A 17 -19.84 -10.39 -6.27
C TYR A 17 -19.66 -9.10 -5.47
N ARG A 18 -18.58 -9.03 -4.68
CA ARG A 18 -18.12 -7.75 -4.14
C ARG A 18 -17.53 -6.95 -5.28
N SER A 19 -18.20 -5.87 -5.66
CA SER A 19 -17.62 -4.84 -6.52
C SER A 19 -16.40 -4.28 -5.79
N LYS A 20 -15.21 -4.58 -6.32
CA LYS A 20 -13.97 -3.96 -5.90
C LYS A 20 -13.88 -2.62 -6.62
N VAL A 21 -13.46 -1.59 -5.90
CA VAL A 21 -13.10 -0.32 -6.54
C VAL A 21 -12.04 -0.66 -7.60
N GLY A 22 -12.31 -0.33 -8.87
CA GLY A 22 -11.38 -0.65 -9.95
C GLY A 22 -10.09 0.13 -9.77
N GLY A 23 -8.95 -0.56 -9.76
CA GLY A 23 -7.63 0.06 -9.64
C GLY A 23 -6.75 -0.61 -8.59
N SER A 24 -5.44 -0.41 -8.74
CA SER A 24 -4.45 -0.73 -7.72
C SER A 24 -4.43 0.39 -6.67
N PRO A 25 -4.31 0.10 -5.36
CA PRO A 25 -4.08 1.14 -4.34
C PRO A 25 -2.73 1.83 -4.52
N PHE A 26 -1.83 1.25 -5.32
CA PHE A 26 -0.62 1.88 -5.80
C PHE A 26 -0.92 2.64 -7.09
N VAL A 27 -0.97 3.97 -6.98
CA VAL A 27 -1.16 4.89 -8.11
C VAL A 27 0.22 5.39 -8.51
N GLY A 28 0.69 5.10 -9.74
CA GLY A 28 1.99 5.55 -10.27
C GLY A 28 3.01 4.44 -10.55
N ASN A 29 4.26 4.83 -10.85
CA ASN A 29 5.35 3.89 -11.16
C ASN A 29 5.56 2.91 -9.99
N GLY A 30 5.41 1.61 -10.26
CA GLY A 30 5.38 0.51 -9.29
C GLY A 30 6.70 0.21 -8.55
N ASN A 31 7.59 1.18 -8.42
CA ASN A 31 8.85 1.05 -7.70
C ASN A 31 8.72 1.59 -6.28
N THR A 32 7.81 1.03 -5.47
CA THR A 32 7.71 1.32 -4.05
C THR A 32 7.97 0.05 -3.23
N ARG A 33 8.50 0.22 -2.01
CA ARG A 33 8.76 -0.88 -1.07
C ARG A 33 8.16 -0.55 0.29
N SER A 34 7.71 -1.56 1.03
CA SER A 34 7.19 -1.39 2.39
C SER A 34 8.31 -1.16 3.40
N CYS A 35 8.14 -0.19 4.30
CA CYS A 35 9.00 -0.03 5.47
C CYS A 35 8.77 -1.19 6.46
N PHE A 36 9.84 -1.88 6.88
CA PHE A 36 9.77 -2.98 7.83
C PHE A 36 9.17 -2.58 9.19
N LYS A 37 9.28 -1.30 9.58
CA LYS A 37 8.79 -0.80 10.87
C LYS A 37 7.32 -0.38 10.86
N CYS A 38 6.87 0.37 9.85
CA CYS A 38 5.50 0.92 9.81
C CYS A 38 4.60 0.31 8.72
N GLY A 39 5.13 -0.59 7.88
CA GLY A 39 4.38 -1.28 6.83
C GLY A 39 3.97 -0.42 5.63
N LYS A 40 4.09 0.91 5.71
CA LYS A 40 3.73 1.83 4.63
C LYS A 40 4.68 1.67 3.44
N HIS A 41 4.12 1.68 2.24
CA HIS A 41 4.88 1.69 0.99
C HIS A 41 5.45 3.08 0.73
N ARG A 42 6.74 3.14 0.44
CA ARG A 42 7.51 4.35 0.21
C ARG A 42 8.38 4.19 -1.02
N THR A 43 8.80 5.30 -1.62
CA THR A 43 9.78 5.27 -2.70
C THR A 43 11.17 4.88 -2.15
N PRO A 44 12.09 4.38 -3.00
CA PRO A 44 13.42 3.95 -2.55
C PRO A 44 14.21 5.07 -1.87
N ASP A 45 14.04 6.32 -2.33
CA ASP A 45 14.72 7.51 -1.78
C ASP A 45 14.30 7.84 -0.34
N GLN A 46 13.09 7.43 0.05
CA GLN A 46 12.52 7.59 1.39
C GLN A 46 12.87 6.43 2.34
N LEU A 47 13.64 5.44 1.87
CA LEU A 47 14.03 4.28 2.66
C LEU A 47 15.55 4.26 2.88
N GLN A 48 15.96 3.66 4.00
CA GLN A 48 17.34 3.40 4.34
C GLN A 48 17.49 1.95 4.81
N PRO A 49 18.64 1.29 4.52
CA PRO A 49 18.90 -0.04 5.02
C PRO A 49 19.22 -0.01 6.52
N LYS A 50 18.66 -0.97 7.27
CA LYS A 50 18.97 -1.18 8.68
C LYS A 50 19.17 -2.66 8.97
N ARG A 51 20.23 -3.00 9.72
CA ARG A 51 20.45 -4.38 10.16
C ARG A 51 19.50 -4.71 11.31
N VAL A 52 18.67 -5.74 11.13
CA VAL A 52 17.72 -6.26 12.12
C VAL A 52 17.85 -7.78 12.14
N LEU A 53 18.16 -8.35 13.31
CA LEU A 53 18.27 -9.81 13.50
C LEU A 53 19.15 -10.52 12.42
N GLY A 54 20.28 -9.91 12.06
CA GLY A 54 21.22 -10.46 11.07
C GLY A 54 20.83 -10.24 9.60
N ARG A 55 19.64 -9.71 9.31
CA ARG A 55 19.18 -9.37 7.95
C ARG A 55 19.20 -7.86 7.73
N THR A 56 19.32 -7.44 6.49
CA THR A 56 19.24 -6.03 6.11
C THR A 56 17.82 -5.75 5.65
N GLU A 57 17.08 -4.98 6.44
CA GLU A 57 15.70 -4.60 6.16
C GLU A 57 15.61 -3.11 5.78
N MET A 58 14.63 -2.75 4.95
CA MET A 58 14.41 -1.36 4.55
C MET A 58 13.47 -0.66 5.53
N VAL A 59 13.88 0.48 6.06
CA VAL A 59 13.08 1.31 6.99
C VAL A 59 13.02 2.75 6.52
N CYS A 60 12.03 3.53 6.97
CA CYS A 60 11.88 4.95 6.64
C CYS A 60 13.14 5.77 6.97
N LYS A 61 13.46 6.76 6.11
CA LYS A 61 14.50 7.77 6.30
C LYS A 61 13.88 9.17 6.47
N PRO A 62 14.23 9.95 7.51
CA PRO A 62 15.07 9.60 8.66
C PRO A 62 14.32 8.76 9.71
N SER A 63 13.01 8.94 9.87
CA SER A 63 12.17 8.12 10.75
C SER A 63 10.76 7.92 10.16
N CYS A 64 10.01 6.97 10.71
CA CYS A 64 8.62 6.76 10.26
C CYS A 64 7.73 7.96 10.57
N LYS A 65 7.93 8.65 11.70
CA LYS A 65 7.10 9.78 12.11
C LYS A 65 7.21 10.96 11.15
N ASP A 66 8.43 11.22 10.67
CA ASP A 66 8.72 12.36 9.79
C ASP A 66 8.08 12.18 8.40
N LEU A 67 7.95 10.94 7.93
CA LEU A 67 7.32 10.63 6.63
C LEU A 67 5.81 10.43 6.71
N GLU A 68 5.20 10.41 7.90
CA GLU A 68 3.74 10.29 8.02
C GLU A 68 3.00 11.60 7.74
N GLN A 69 3.70 12.74 7.77
CA GLN A 69 3.14 14.06 7.48
C GLN A 69 3.14 14.41 5.98
N SER A 70 3.60 13.49 5.12
CA SER A 70 3.80 13.69 3.67
C SER A 70 2.77 12.95 2.83
#